data_AF-A0A8S3DP95-F1
#
_entry.id   AF-A0A8S3DP95-F1
#
_cell.length_a   1.000
_cell.length_b   1.000
_cell.length_c   1.000
_cell.angle_alpha   90.00
_cell.angle_beta   90.00
_cell.angle_gamma   90.00
#
_symmetry.space_group_name_H-M   'P 1'
#
loop_
_entity.id
_entity.type
_entity.pdbx_description
1 polymer ?
#
loop_
_entity_poly.entity_id
_entity_poly.type
_entity_poly.pdbx_seq_one_letter_code
_entity_poly.pdbx_strand_id
1 'polypeptide(L)'
;MRSYSKAQESQGTPDKSEHHTDHWQWLVLDGPIDTLWVENLNTLLDDSKILCLANGERIGMSGHTRIIFEVDSLTNASPATVSRCAMVYLDPSDLGYKPFLNYWYRCRLPITFPKNAIEFLRELMDFSIDKGFAFLSTLKDPWHIPVSKINVLQTLCYLLSTFLDYLDKHGGFGEEDQRLAQTPGSNPAAASTSKSYTPNDELVVYIINEKKQYYLQKNPKNIRQCLIRIYIFCYVWSFGGGLKREDNFEDDNLINQKEQIKVDRDPTTQEFDAFVRDVFNSNVNYAVYLPPDARMIFDYMIDLNTFLYHEWETLVPKTDVLIKSEHLQNVIPTVDIVRYSFLIAAILIHKKPILLTGRDFQ
;
A
#
# COMPACT_ATOMS: atom_id res chain seq x y z
N MET A 1 70.03 47.61 42.65
CA MET A 1 70.77 46.62 41.82
C MET A 1 69.74 45.60 41.32
N ARG A 2 69.45 45.59 40.00
CA ARG A 2 69.67 44.46 39.06
C ARG A 2 69.02 43.14 39.52
N SER A 3 68.21 42.41 38.75
CA SER A 3 67.95 42.37 37.29
C SER A 3 66.87 41.33 37.02
N TYR A 4 66.05 41.55 35.99
CA TYR A 4 65.14 40.58 35.37
C TYR A 4 65.89 39.42 34.68
N SER A 5 65.33 38.20 34.68
CA SER A 5 65.39 37.27 33.54
C SER A 5 64.24 36.26 33.58
N LYS A 6 63.70 35.98 32.39
CA LYS A 6 62.53 35.18 32.01
C LYS A 6 62.78 33.66 32.03
N ALA A 7 61.70 32.88 32.20
CA ALA A 7 61.47 31.58 31.56
C ALA A 7 59.93 31.36 31.51
N GLN A 8 59.29 31.79 30.42
CA GLN A 8 58.77 30.97 29.31
C GLN A 8 57.40 30.32 29.61
N GLU A 9 56.37 30.97 29.06
CA GLU A 9 55.03 30.43 28.78
C GLU A 9 55.13 29.25 27.81
N SER A 10 54.45 28.15 28.13
CA SER A 10 54.11 27.10 27.16
C SER A 10 52.66 27.32 26.68
N GLN A 11 52.51 28.02 25.57
CA GLN A 11 51.29 27.97 24.76
C GLN A 11 51.24 26.67 23.96
N GLY A 12 50.08 26.01 23.98
CA GLY A 12 49.51 25.41 22.77
C GLY A 12 49.57 23.88 22.65
N THR A 13 48.46 23.24 23.00
CA THR A 13 47.78 22.32 22.06
C THR A 13 46.30 22.66 22.09
N PRO A 14 45.75 23.33 21.05
CA PRO A 14 44.32 23.34 20.86
C PRO A 14 43.92 21.93 20.43
N ASP A 15 42.94 21.34 21.11
CA ASP A 15 42.33 20.09 20.69
C ASP A 15 41.59 20.35 19.37
N LYS A 16 42.32 20.19 18.25
CA LYS A 16 41.81 20.38 16.89
C LYS A 16 41.67 19.02 16.23
N SER A 17 40.53 18.40 16.46
CA SER A 17 39.87 17.60 15.44
C SER A 17 38.36 17.83 15.47
N GLU A 18 37.94 19.10 15.51
CA GLU A 18 36.67 19.47 14.90
C GLU A 18 36.83 19.26 13.39
N HIS A 19 36.38 18.12 12.91
CA HIS A 19 36.10 17.94 11.50
C HIS A 19 35.03 18.98 11.12
N HIS A 20 35.45 20.15 10.64
CA HIS A 20 34.59 21.06 9.91
C HIS A 20 34.13 20.36 8.63
N THR A 21 33.13 19.51 8.75
CA THR A 21 32.30 19.17 7.60
C THR A 21 31.43 20.39 7.35
N ASP A 22 31.66 21.06 6.22
CA ASP A 22 30.90 22.22 5.74
C ASP A 22 29.48 21.82 5.27
N HIS A 23 28.90 20.82 5.96
CA HIS A 23 27.70 20.11 5.59
C HIS A 23 26.64 20.35 6.65
N TRP A 24 25.44 20.70 6.19
CA TRP A 24 24.27 20.81 7.04
C TRP A 24 23.90 19.44 7.61
N GLN A 25 23.67 19.39 8.92
CA GLN A 25 23.16 18.22 9.62
C GLN A 25 21.66 18.40 9.87
N TRP A 26 20.85 17.46 9.42
CA TRP A 26 19.39 17.51 9.56
C TRP A 26 18.93 16.41 10.51
N LEU A 27 18.19 16.79 11.55
CA LEU A 27 17.47 15.89 12.43
C LEU A 27 15.99 15.97 12.07
N VAL A 28 15.43 14.86 11.59
CA VAL A 28 14.00 14.75 11.26
C VAL A 28 13.33 13.90 12.32
N LEU A 29 12.31 14.46 12.97
CA LEU A 29 11.54 13.82 14.03
C LEU A 29 10.10 13.64 13.53
N ASP A 30 9.75 12.41 13.15
CA ASP A 30 8.44 12.03 12.64
C ASP A 30 7.58 11.42 13.75
N GLY A 31 6.36 11.94 13.92
CA GLY A 31 5.37 11.46 14.87
C GLY A 31 4.56 12.57 15.53
N PRO A 32 3.51 12.21 16.28
CA PRO A 32 2.65 13.19 16.93
C PRO A 32 3.39 13.97 18.02
N ILE A 33 3.06 15.25 18.16
CA ILE A 33 3.53 16.07 19.28
C ILE A 33 2.68 15.78 20.52
N ASP A 34 3.36 15.65 21.66
CA ASP A 34 2.75 15.56 22.99
C ASP A 34 3.27 16.69 23.89
N THR A 35 2.40 17.22 24.75
CA THR A 35 2.73 18.29 25.68
C THR A 35 3.86 17.91 26.63
N LEU A 36 3.98 16.63 27.00
CA LEU A 36 4.95 16.15 27.99
C LEU A 36 6.40 16.31 27.55
N TRP A 37 6.70 16.12 26.26
CA TRP A 37 8.07 16.15 25.77
C TRP A 37 8.42 17.42 25.01
N VAL A 38 7.44 18.03 24.32
CA VAL A 38 7.72 19.19 23.46
C VAL A 38 8.15 20.41 24.27
N GLU A 39 7.64 20.56 25.50
CA GLU A 39 7.99 21.68 26.37
C GLU A 39 9.45 21.65 26.82
N ASN A 40 10.03 20.45 26.95
CA ASN A 40 11.45 20.27 27.28
C ASN A 40 12.38 20.73 26.15
N LEU A 41 11.85 20.93 24.94
CA LEU A 41 12.60 21.43 23.80
C LEU A 41 12.54 22.95 23.63
N ASN A 42 11.79 23.68 24.47
CA ASN A 42 11.60 25.12 24.29
C ASN A 42 12.91 25.93 24.23
N THR A 43 13.90 25.60 25.06
CA THR A 43 15.22 26.27 25.03
C THR A 43 16.08 25.82 23.85
N LEU A 44 15.81 24.64 23.28
CA LEU A 44 16.47 24.21 22.05
C LEU A 44 15.90 24.93 20.83
N LEU A 45 14.59 25.23 20.86
CA LEU A 45 13.85 25.84 19.75
C LEU A 45 13.88 27.37 19.75
N ASP A 46 14.24 28.01 20.86
CA ASP A 46 14.41 29.46 20.93
C ASP A 46 15.81 29.94 20.49
N ASP A 47 16.08 31.24 20.65
CA ASP A 47 17.35 31.85 20.27
C ASP A 47 18.55 31.29 21.05
N SER A 48 18.33 30.65 22.20
CA SER A 48 19.41 30.07 23.00
C SER A 48 20.01 28.81 22.36
N LYS A 49 19.22 28.05 21.61
CA LYS A 49 19.64 26.82 20.92
C LYS A 49 20.35 25.81 21.84
N ILE A 50 19.88 25.69 23.08
CA ILE A 50 20.47 24.79 24.10
C ILE A 50 19.43 23.76 24.52
N LEU A 51 19.77 22.48 24.38
CA LEU A 51 19.02 21.39 24.98
C LEU A 51 19.46 21.22 26.44
N CYS A 52 18.51 21.30 27.37
CA CYS A 52 18.73 21.05 28.79
C CYS A 52 18.27 19.63 29.14
N LEU A 53 19.20 18.80 29.62
CA LEU A 53 18.90 17.44 30.06
C LEU A 53 18.53 17.40 31.54
N ALA A 54 17.79 16.37 31.96
CA ALA A 54 17.32 16.21 33.34
C ALA A 54 18.45 16.08 34.38
N ASN A 55 19.64 15.65 33.96
CA ASN A 55 20.85 15.60 34.80
C ASN A 55 21.52 16.97 34.97
N GLY A 56 21.00 18.04 34.37
CA GLY A 56 21.54 19.39 34.40
C GLY A 56 22.56 19.69 33.29
N GLU A 57 22.89 18.73 32.44
CA GLU A 57 23.78 18.92 31.31
C GLU A 57 23.12 19.81 30.23
N ARG A 58 23.95 20.63 29.58
CA ARG A 58 23.52 21.61 28.58
C ARG A 58 24.25 21.35 27.29
N ILE A 59 23.51 20.97 26.26
CA ILE A 59 24.04 20.67 24.93
C ILE A 59 23.65 21.80 24.00
N GLY A 60 24.63 22.57 23.54
CA GLY A 60 24.43 23.62 22.54
C GLY A 60 24.34 23.03 21.13
N MET A 61 23.34 23.47 20.37
CA MET A 61 23.20 23.07 18.98
C MET A 61 24.16 23.87 18.08
N SER A 62 24.84 23.18 17.17
CA SER A 62 25.76 23.83 16.22
C SER A 62 24.99 24.69 15.21
N GLY A 63 25.63 25.73 14.67
CA GLY A 63 25.04 26.59 13.64
C GLY A 63 24.67 25.88 12.33
N HIS A 64 25.16 24.66 12.12
CA HIS A 64 24.93 23.83 10.93
C HIS A 64 23.88 22.74 11.14
N THR A 65 23.24 22.69 12.31
CA THR A 65 22.19 21.71 12.60
C THR A 65 20.81 22.32 12.33
N ARG A 66 19.93 21.55 11.69
CA ARG A 66 18.52 21.86 11.46
C ARG A 66 17.67 20.75 12.04
N ILE A 67 16.58 21.11 12.71
CA ILE A 67 15.60 20.17 13.23
C ILE A 67 14.29 20.38 12.47
N ILE A 68 13.71 19.30 11.97
CA ILE A 68 12.39 19.26 11.35
C ILE A 68 11.52 18.33 12.19
N PHE A 69 10.29 18.77 12.48
CA PHE A 69 9.25 17.94 13.03
C PHE A 69 8.24 17.63 11.92
N GLU A 70 8.03 16.35 11.62
CA GLU A 70 6.94 15.87 10.76
C GLU A 70 5.79 15.43 11.65
N VAL A 71 4.70 16.20 11.64
CA VAL A 71 3.62 16.10 12.61
C VAL A 71 2.29 16.24 11.88
N ASP A 72 1.31 15.44 12.28
CA ASP A 72 -0.04 15.46 11.71
C ASP A 72 -0.93 16.57 12.30
N SER A 73 -0.70 16.92 13.57
CA SER A 73 -1.46 17.92 14.31
C SER A 73 -0.59 18.70 15.30
N LEU A 74 -0.91 19.97 15.47
CA LEU A 74 -0.33 20.87 16.49
C LEU A 74 -1.27 21.10 17.68
N THR A 75 -2.36 20.34 17.82
CA THR A 75 -3.35 20.51 18.89
C THR A 75 -2.76 20.43 20.30
N ASN A 76 -1.67 19.69 20.46
CA ASN A 76 -0.96 19.50 21.72
C ASN A 76 0.26 20.42 21.88
N ALA A 77 0.50 21.33 20.93
CA ALA A 77 1.59 22.30 21.03
C ALA A 77 1.06 23.63 21.59
N SER A 78 1.77 24.19 22.57
CA SER A 78 1.44 25.52 23.08
C SER A 78 1.73 26.60 22.03
N PRO A 79 0.97 27.71 21.96
CA PRO A 79 1.24 28.81 21.03
C PRO A 79 2.66 29.37 21.15
N ALA A 80 3.24 29.34 22.35
CA ALA A 80 4.63 29.72 22.60
C ALA A 80 5.61 28.80 21.86
N THR A 81 5.39 27.48 21.88
CA THR A 81 6.21 26.51 21.14
C THR A 81 6.09 26.77 19.63
N VAL A 82 4.87 26.93 19.14
CA VAL A 82 4.58 27.18 17.72
C VAL A 82 5.24 28.48 17.23
N SER A 83 5.26 29.53 18.06
CA SER A 83 5.86 30.83 17.71
C SER A 83 7.38 30.81 17.48
N ARG A 84 8.07 29.79 18.00
CA ARG A 84 9.54 29.63 17.87
C ARG A 84 9.95 28.85 16.63
N CYS A 85 9.01 28.16 15.99
CA CYS A 85 9.26 27.30 14.85
C CYS A 85 8.77 27.95 13.55
N ALA A 86 9.47 27.69 12.45
CA ALA A 86 8.96 27.98 11.13
C ALA A 86 7.90 26.93 10.77
N MET A 87 6.70 27.36 10.42
CA MET A 87 5.60 26.47 10.07
C MET A 87 5.44 26.34 8.56
N VAL A 88 5.51 25.10 8.07
CA VAL A 88 5.22 24.75 6.67
C VAL A 88 3.99 23.86 6.68
N TYR A 89 2.88 24.39 6.19
CA TYR A 89 1.64 23.63 6.06
C TYR A 89 1.62 22.93 4.70
N LEU A 90 1.41 21.61 4.70
CA LEU A 90 1.21 20.82 3.49
C LEU A 90 -0.23 20.31 3.48
N ASP A 91 -1.07 20.83 2.60
CA ASP A 91 -2.39 20.26 2.36
C ASP A 91 -2.23 19.01 1.47
N PRO A 92 -2.67 17.81 1.90
CA PRO A 92 -2.69 16.63 1.05
C PRO A 92 -3.47 16.83 -0.25
N SER A 93 -4.45 17.74 -0.26
CA SER A 93 -5.25 18.09 -1.43
C SER A 93 -4.42 18.78 -2.52
N ASP A 94 -3.40 19.56 -2.13
CA ASP A 94 -2.51 20.27 -3.06
C ASP A 94 -1.50 19.32 -3.71
N LEU A 95 -0.99 18.35 -2.95
CA LEU A 95 -0.07 17.35 -3.47
C LEU A 95 -0.80 16.37 -4.41
N GLY A 96 -2.02 15.99 -4.03
CA GLY A 96 -2.82 14.99 -4.74
C GLY A 96 -2.15 13.62 -4.81
N TYR A 97 -2.73 12.72 -5.60
CA TYR A 97 -2.25 11.34 -5.72
C TYR A 97 -1.36 11.08 -6.94
N LYS A 98 -1.32 12.01 -7.91
CA LYS A 98 -0.55 11.85 -9.16
C LYS A 98 0.95 11.65 -8.92
N PRO A 99 1.62 12.33 -7.96
CA PRO A 99 3.04 12.06 -7.67
C PRO A 99 3.31 10.62 -7.25
N PHE A 100 2.44 10.05 -6.40
CA PHE A 100 2.54 8.66 -5.97
C PHE A 100 2.40 7.69 -7.15
N LEU A 101 1.39 7.88 -8.01
CA LEU A 101 1.22 7.03 -9.19
C LEU A 101 2.40 7.15 -10.16
N ASN A 102 2.90 8.36 -10.41
CA ASN A 102 4.07 8.59 -11.26
C ASN A 102 5.31 7.87 -10.73
N TYR A 103 5.52 7.85 -9.40
CA TYR A 103 6.57 7.04 -8.78
C TYR A 103 6.32 5.55 -9.00
N TRP A 104 5.10 5.06 -8.76
CA TRP A 104 4.77 3.65 -8.93
C TRP A 104 5.02 3.15 -10.36
N TYR A 105 4.57 3.88 -11.39
CA TYR A 105 4.83 3.54 -12.79
C TYR A 105 6.32 3.44 -13.14
N ARG A 106 7.17 4.26 -12.51
CA ARG A 106 8.60 4.34 -12.81
C ARG A 106 9.43 3.31 -12.05
N CYS A 107 9.03 2.98 -10.82
CA CYS A 107 9.89 2.28 -9.87
C CYS A 107 9.34 0.94 -9.38
N ARG A 108 8.07 0.61 -9.67
CA ARG A 108 7.41 -0.57 -9.09
C ARG A 108 6.87 -1.56 -10.12
N LEU A 109 6.84 -1.19 -11.39
CA LEU A 109 6.48 -2.14 -12.45
C LEU A 109 7.66 -3.05 -12.80
N PRO A 110 7.42 -4.33 -13.17
CA PRO A 110 8.47 -5.22 -13.63
C PRO A 110 9.24 -4.64 -14.82
N ILE A 111 10.54 -4.92 -14.90
CA ILE A 111 11.42 -4.39 -15.96
C ILE A 111 10.98 -4.92 -17.34
N THR A 112 10.49 -6.17 -17.38
CA THR A 112 9.97 -6.83 -18.58
C THR A 112 8.61 -6.28 -19.02
N PHE A 113 7.96 -5.44 -18.20
CA PHE A 113 6.61 -4.99 -18.47
C PHE A 113 6.57 -4.05 -19.69
N PRO A 114 5.78 -4.36 -20.73
CA PRO A 114 5.85 -3.63 -22.00
C PRO A 114 5.47 -2.15 -21.88
N LYS A 115 6.22 -1.26 -22.53
CA LYS A 115 5.97 0.20 -22.48
C LYS A 115 4.57 0.60 -22.96
N ASN A 116 4.08 -0.01 -24.03
CA ASN A 116 2.71 0.20 -24.54
C ASN A 116 1.63 -0.27 -23.56
N ALA A 117 1.93 -1.23 -22.69
CA ALA A 117 1.05 -1.69 -21.62
C ALA A 117 1.05 -0.72 -20.43
N ILE A 118 2.19 -0.07 -20.14
CA ILE A 118 2.26 1.02 -19.15
C ILE A 118 1.37 2.18 -19.57
N GLU A 119 1.48 2.64 -20.82
CA GLU A 119 0.65 3.73 -21.35
C GLU A 119 -0.84 3.39 -21.25
N PHE A 120 -1.22 2.17 -21.65
CA PHE A 120 -2.61 1.70 -21.53
C PHE A 120 -3.10 1.66 -20.06
N LEU A 121 -2.26 1.19 -19.13
CA LEU A 121 -2.61 1.18 -17.71
C LEU A 121 -2.80 2.60 -17.16
N ARG A 122 -1.96 3.56 -17.60
CA ARG A 122 -2.10 4.98 -17.24
C ARG A 122 -3.43 5.56 -17.71
N GLU A 123 -3.78 5.33 -18.98
CA GLU A 123 -5.07 5.76 -19.54
C GLU A 123 -6.25 5.17 -18.75
N LEU A 124 -6.17 3.90 -18.37
CA LEU A 124 -7.21 3.21 -17.62
C LEU A 124 -7.36 3.75 -16.19
N MET A 125 -6.24 4.02 -15.51
CA MET A 125 -6.22 4.65 -14.19
C MET A 125 -6.75 6.09 -14.23
N ASP A 126 -6.28 6.91 -15.17
CA ASP A 126 -6.73 8.29 -15.34
C ASP A 126 -8.23 8.36 -15.69
N PHE A 127 -8.75 7.37 -16.42
CA PHE A 127 -10.18 7.26 -16.74
C PHE A 127 -11.09 6.97 -15.53
N SER A 128 -10.62 6.21 -14.55
CA SER A 128 -11.47 5.58 -13.53
C SER A 128 -11.23 6.09 -12.10
N ILE A 129 -10.01 6.47 -11.72
CA ILE A 129 -9.68 6.82 -10.32
C ILE A 129 -10.49 8.03 -9.82
N ASP A 130 -10.53 9.13 -10.59
CA ASP A 130 -11.25 10.33 -10.16
C ASP A 130 -12.76 10.09 -10.07
N LYS A 131 -13.31 9.25 -10.95
CA LYS A 131 -14.71 8.80 -10.87
C LYS A 131 -14.96 8.00 -9.61
N GLY A 132 -14.04 7.10 -9.26
CA GLY A 132 -14.09 6.31 -8.03
C GLY A 132 -14.11 7.18 -6.78
N PHE A 133 -13.25 8.19 -6.72
CA PHE A 133 -13.25 9.13 -5.59
C PHE A 133 -14.46 10.04 -5.55
N ALA A 134 -14.97 10.46 -6.72
CA ALA A 134 -16.23 11.20 -6.78
C ALA A 134 -17.38 10.37 -6.21
N PHE A 135 -17.49 9.10 -6.61
CA PHE A 135 -18.49 8.18 -6.06
C PHE A 135 -18.31 7.96 -4.54
N LEU A 136 -17.09 7.69 -4.07
CA LEU A 136 -16.85 7.50 -2.63
C LEU A 136 -17.22 8.75 -1.81
N SER A 137 -17.12 9.95 -2.40
CA SER A 137 -17.54 11.20 -1.75
C SER A 137 -19.06 11.40 -1.68
N THR A 138 -19.85 10.67 -2.47
CA THR A 138 -21.32 10.71 -2.38
C THR A 138 -21.87 9.80 -1.29
N LEU A 139 -21.08 8.80 -0.87
CA LEU A 139 -21.46 7.86 0.18
C LEU A 139 -21.31 8.49 1.56
N LYS A 140 -22.27 8.20 2.45
CA LYS A 140 -22.22 8.62 3.85
C LYS A 140 -21.52 7.54 4.68
N ASP A 141 -20.41 7.90 5.32
CA ASP A 141 -19.62 7.01 6.19
C ASP A 141 -19.35 5.61 5.59
N PRO A 142 -18.77 5.54 4.37
CA PRO A 142 -18.64 4.27 3.62
C PRO A 142 -17.77 3.20 4.29
N TRP A 143 -16.91 3.58 5.24
CA TRP A 143 -16.01 2.68 5.95
C TRP A 143 -16.30 2.71 7.46
N HIS A 144 -15.94 1.63 8.16
CA HIS A 144 -15.96 1.59 9.64
C HIS A 144 -14.91 2.51 10.27
N ILE A 145 -13.80 2.72 9.57
CA ILE A 145 -12.66 3.56 9.99
C ILE A 145 -12.38 4.53 8.85
N PRO A 146 -12.08 5.81 9.11
CA PRO A 146 -11.72 6.76 8.06
C PRO A 146 -10.53 6.27 7.23
N VAL A 147 -10.68 6.24 5.91
CA VAL A 147 -9.63 5.83 4.97
C VAL A 147 -9.24 7.01 4.09
N SER A 148 -7.94 7.28 3.99
CA SER A 148 -7.44 8.33 3.10
C SER A 148 -7.45 7.88 1.63
N LYS A 149 -7.56 8.83 0.69
CA LYS A 149 -7.49 8.54 -0.75
C LYS A 149 -6.18 7.84 -1.15
N ILE A 150 -5.06 8.18 -0.50
CA ILE A 150 -3.77 7.58 -0.82
C ILE A 150 -3.70 6.11 -0.38
N ASN A 151 -4.35 5.74 0.73
CA ASN A 151 -4.43 4.35 1.16
C ASN A 151 -5.21 3.48 0.16
N VAL A 152 -6.33 3.99 -0.39
CA VAL A 152 -7.09 3.30 -1.44
C VAL A 152 -6.21 3.02 -2.67
N LEU A 153 -5.42 4.00 -3.11
CA LEU A 153 -4.53 3.84 -4.26
C LEU A 153 -3.32 2.96 -3.97
N GLN A 154 -2.79 3.01 -2.75
CA GLN A 154 -1.75 2.09 -2.32
C GLN A 154 -2.25 0.65 -2.43
N THR A 155 -3.47 0.35 -1.94
CA THR A 155 -4.09 -0.96 -2.07
C THR A 155 -4.25 -1.36 -3.54
N LEU A 156 -4.74 -0.47 -4.41
CA LEU A 156 -4.84 -0.70 -5.85
C LEU A 156 -3.48 -1.09 -6.45
N CYS A 157 -2.46 -0.29 -6.18
CA CYS A 157 -1.11 -0.49 -6.69
C CYS A 157 -0.48 -1.79 -6.17
N TYR A 158 -0.65 -2.14 -4.90
CA TYR A 158 -0.11 -3.38 -4.34
C TYR A 158 -0.81 -4.63 -4.90
N LEU A 159 -2.13 -4.60 -5.03
CA LEU A 159 -2.87 -5.69 -5.69
C LEU A 159 -2.40 -5.87 -7.13
N LEU A 160 -2.33 -4.77 -7.91
CA LEU A 160 -1.81 -4.80 -9.27
C LEU A 160 -0.39 -5.35 -9.33
N SER A 161 0.51 -4.85 -8.48
CA SER A 161 1.91 -5.30 -8.43
C SER A 161 1.99 -6.79 -8.15
N THR A 162 1.10 -7.34 -7.31
CA THR A 162 1.05 -8.79 -7.03
C THR A 162 0.82 -9.59 -8.30
N PHE A 163 -0.18 -9.21 -9.09
CA PHE A 163 -0.48 -9.90 -10.35
C PHE A 163 0.64 -9.71 -11.38
N LEU A 164 1.18 -8.49 -11.49
CA LEU A 164 2.23 -8.19 -12.47
C LEU A 164 3.55 -8.88 -12.14
N ASP A 165 3.98 -8.87 -10.86
CA ASP A 165 5.19 -9.55 -10.41
C ASP A 165 5.06 -11.08 -10.56
N TYR A 166 3.87 -11.61 -10.30
CA TYR A 166 3.59 -13.02 -10.55
C TYR A 166 3.72 -13.35 -12.04
N LEU A 167 3.09 -12.55 -12.91
CA LEU A 167 3.23 -12.74 -14.35
C LEU A 167 4.69 -12.63 -14.80
N ASP A 168 5.46 -11.68 -14.27
CA ASP A 168 6.88 -11.54 -14.59
C ASP A 168 7.70 -12.78 -14.21
N LYS A 169 7.59 -13.23 -12.96
CA LYS A 169 8.32 -14.41 -12.44
C LYS A 169 8.01 -15.70 -13.20
N HIS A 170 6.80 -15.80 -13.72
CA HIS A 170 6.32 -16.96 -14.44
C HIS A 170 6.38 -16.78 -15.97
N GLY A 171 7.08 -15.73 -16.43
CA GLY A 171 7.37 -15.46 -17.83
C GLY A 171 6.17 -14.99 -18.65
N GLY A 172 5.09 -14.55 -18.01
CA GLY A 172 3.86 -14.05 -18.62
C GLY A 172 4.07 -12.89 -19.61
N PHE A 173 5.17 -12.15 -19.55
CA PHE A 173 5.49 -11.09 -20.52
C PHE A 173 6.46 -11.52 -21.64
N GLY A 174 6.89 -12.79 -21.65
CA GLY A 174 7.91 -13.34 -22.55
C GLY A 174 9.32 -13.25 -21.96
N GLU A 175 10.25 -14.05 -22.48
CA GLU A 175 11.68 -13.87 -22.19
C GLU A 175 12.21 -12.64 -22.94
N GLU A 176 13.09 -11.85 -22.31
CA GLU A 176 13.86 -10.84 -23.03
C GLU A 176 14.54 -11.52 -24.23
N ASP A 177 14.38 -10.93 -25.42
CA ASP A 177 15.24 -11.23 -26.56
C ASP A 177 16.70 -11.10 -26.07
N GLN A 178 17.44 -12.22 -26.00
CA GLN A 178 18.88 -12.28 -25.69
C GLN A 178 19.75 -11.56 -26.74
N ARG A 179 19.20 -10.58 -27.47
CA ARG A 179 19.87 -9.79 -28.50
C ARG A 179 20.57 -8.53 -27.97
N LEU A 180 20.43 -8.20 -26.68
CA LEU A 180 21.17 -7.12 -26.03
C LEU A 180 22.37 -7.60 -25.17
N ALA A 181 22.65 -8.90 -25.12
CA ALA A 181 23.80 -9.48 -24.43
C ALA A 181 25.05 -9.64 -25.33
N GLN A 182 25.27 -8.73 -26.29
CA GLN A 182 26.53 -8.64 -27.01
C GLN A 182 27.17 -7.26 -26.80
N THR A 183 27.62 -7.03 -25.58
CA THR A 183 28.71 -6.07 -25.32
C THR A 183 29.78 -6.81 -24.54
N PRO A 184 30.97 -7.08 -25.12
CA PRO A 184 32.02 -7.79 -24.40
C PRO A 184 32.71 -6.82 -23.44
N GLY A 185 32.61 -7.11 -22.13
CA GLY A 185 33.54 -6.57 -21.13
C GLY A 185 32.92 -5.63 -20.09
N SER A 186 32.26 -6.20 -19.10
CA SER A 186 32.37 -5.72 -17.72
C SER A 186 31.87 -6.81 -16.77
N ASN A 187 32.75 -7.31 -15.91
CA ASN A 187 32.35 -8.14 -14.77
C ASN A 187 31.61 -7.25 -13.76
N PRO A 188 30.51 -7.74 -13.16
CA PRO A 188 30.17 -7.34 -11.81
C PRO A 188 30.26 -8.54 -10.88
N ALA A 189 31.05 -8.32 -9.83
CA ALA A 189 31.18 -9.19 -8.68
C ALA A 189 29.84 -9.34 -7.93
N ALA A 190 29.66 -10.53 -7.36
CA ALA A 190 28.93 -10.83 -6.13
C ALA A 190 27.56 -10.13 -5.92
N ALA A 191 26.50 -10.72 -6.48
CA ALA A 191 25.17 -10.62 -5.90
C ALA A 191 24.99 -11.74 -4.86
N SER A 192 25.09 -11.36 -3.59
CA SER A 192 24.83 -12.21 -2.43
C SER A 192 23.42 -12.80 -2.48
N THR A 193 23.33 -14.12 -2.36
CA THR A 193 22.11 -14.91 -2.27
C THR A 193 21.35 -14.59 -0.99
N SER A 194 20.38 -13.69 -1.04
CA SER A 194 19.39 -13.56 0.03
C SER A 194 18.28 -14.58 -0.20
N LYS A 195 18.31 -15.69 0.55
CA LYS A 195 17.20 -16.63 0.64
C LYS A 195 15.97 -15.89 1.17
N SER A 196 15.01 -15.57 0.30
CA SER A 196 13.71 -15.05 0.74
C SER A 196 12.82 -16.21 1.15
N TYR A 197 12.51 -16.25 2.44
CA TYR A 197 11.47 -17.07 3.06
C TYR A 197 10.13 -16.93 2.29
N THR A 198 9.53 -18.04 1.86
CA THR A 198 8.20 -18.10 1.23
C THR A 198 7.15 -18.38 2.32
N PRO A 199 6.22 -17.44 2.60
CA PRO A 199 5.08 -17.75 3.46
C PRO A 199 4.05 -18.53 2.65
N ASN A 200 3.81 -19.79 3.05
CA ASN A 200 2.75 -20.71 2.61
C ASN A 200 2.29 -20.58 1.15
N ASP A 201 3.03 -21.24 0.27
CA ASP A 201 2.74 -21.40 -1.16
C ASP A 201 1.38 -22.10 -1.45
N GLU A 202 0.79 -22.84 -0.50
CA GLU A 202 -0.32 -23.76 -0.81
C GLU A 202 -1.65 -23.09 -1.27
N LEU A 203 -2.00 -21.90 -0.79
CA LEU A 203 -3.25 -21.22 -1.20
C LEU A 203 -3.13 -20.49 -2.55
N VAL A 204 -1.94 -20.04 -2.92
CA VAL A 204 -1.67 -19.47 -4.24
C VAL A 204 -1.48 -20.59 -5.27
N VAL A 205 -0.89 -21.71 -4.87
CA VAL A 205 -0.65 -22.90 -5.70
C VAL A 205 -1.94 -23.56 -6.19
N TYR A 206 -3.06 -23.48 -5.46
CA TYR A 206 -4.33 -24.07 -5.93
C TYR A 206 -4.87 -23.44 -7.24
N ILE A 207 -4.40 -22.24 -7.60
CA ILE A 207 -4.76 -21.55 -8.85
C ILE A 207 -3.86 -21.98 -10.02
N ILE A 208 -2.78 -22.74 -9.80
CA ILE A 208 -1.66 -22.81 -10.77
C ILE A 208 -1.25 -24.27 -11.04
N ASN A 209 -1.33 -24.66 -12.31
CA ASN A 209 -0.77 -25.92 -12.78
C ASN A 209 0.66 -25.65 -13.29
N GLU A 210 1.68 -25.97 -12.48
CA GLU A 210 3.10 -25.59 -12.65
C GLU A 210 3.79 -26.04 -13.97
N LYS A 211 3.10 -26.78 -14.86
CA LYS A 211 3.71 -27.37 -16.06
C LYS A 211 3.26 -26.79 -17.40
N LYS A 212 2.57 -25.64 -17.44
CA LYS A 212 2.09 -25.05 -18.70
C LYS A 212 2.68 -23.67 -18.98
N GLN A 213 3.10 -23.45 -20.23
CA GLN A 213 3.30 -22.10 -20.78
C GLN A 213 2.04 -21.26 -20.52
N TYR A 214 2.23 -20.08 -19.95
CA TYR A 214 1.17 -19.18 -19.52
C TYR A 214 0.42 -18.59 -20.72
N TYR A 215 -0.86 -18.24 -20.54
CA TYR A 215 -1.71 -17.79 -21.64
C TYR A 215 -1.16 -16.54 -22.36
N LEU A 216 -0.57 -15.60 -21.62
CA LEU A 216 0.06 -14.41 -22.21
C LEU A 216 1.33 -14.73 -23.01
N GLN A 217 2.10 -15.75 -22.63
CA GLN A 217 3.23 -16.24 -23.43
C GLN A 217 2.75 -16.75 -24.80
N LYS A 218 1.61 -17.44 -24.82
CA LYS A 218 1.00 -17.94 -26.06
C LYS A 218 0.31 -16.85 -26.87
N ASN A 219 -0.26 -15.85 -26.19
CA ASN A 219 -1.07 -14.80 -26.79
C ASN A 219 -0.60 -13.39 -26.38
N PRO A 220 0.62 -12.97 -26.76
CA PRO A 220 1.19 -11.69 -26.31
C PRO A 220 0.36 -10.49 -26.78
N LYS A 221 -0.40 -10.64 -27.89
CA LYS A 221 -1.32 -9.60 -28.40
C LYS A 221 -2.49 -9.31 -27.46
N ASN A 222 -2.81 -10.22 -26.54
CA ASN A 222 -3.95 -10.11 -25.63
C ASN A 222 -3.58 -9.45 -24.29
N ILE A 223 -2.38 -8.89 -24.16
CA ILE A 223 -1.93 -8.23 -22.91
C ILE A 223 -2.89 -7.14 -22.45
N ARG A 224 -3.42 -6.31 -23.35
CA ARG A 224 -4.41 -5.26 -23.01
C ARG A 224 -5.67 -5.85 -22.39
N GLN A 225 -6.14 -6.96 -22.93
CA GLN A 225 -7.36 -7.66 -22.51
C GLN A 225 -7.19 -8.31 -21.14
N CYS A 226 -6.00 -8.87 -20.88
CA CYS A 226 -5.67 -9.44 -19.58
C CYS A 226 -5.52 -8.32 -18.53
N LEU A 227 -4.81 -7.24 -18.89
CA LEU A 227 -4.58 -6.11 -17.99
C LEU A 227 -5.85 -5.41 -17.56
N ILE A 228 -6.81 -5.19 -18.47
CA ILE A 228 -8.05 -4.54 -18.10
C ILE A 228 -8.87 -5.38 -17.12
N ARG A 229 -8.90 -6.71 -17.28
CA ARG A 229 -9.58 -7.59 -16.32
C ARG A 229 -8.88 -7.51 -14.96
N ILE A 230 -7.56 -7.72 -14.92
CA ILE A 230 -6.76 -7.61 -13.69
C ILE A 230 -7.01 -6.26 -13.01
N TYR A 231 -7.02 -5.18 -13.78
CA TYR A 231 -7.26 -3.84 -13.28
C TYR A 231 -8.64 -3.69 -12.66
N ILE A 232 -9.70 -4.10 -13.35
CA ILE A 232 -11.08 -4.01 -12.83
C ILE A 232 -11.19 -4.77 -11.50
N PHE A 233 -10.64 -5.98 -11.41
CA PHE A 233 -10.61 -6.73 -10.16
C PHE A 233 -9.87 -5.99 -9.04
N CYS A 234 -8.66 -5.48 -9.32
CA CYS A 234 -7.90 -4.73 -8.31
C CYS A 234 -8.61 -3.45 -7.89
N TYR A 235 -9.26 -2.75 -8.83
CA TYR A 235 -10.04 -1.54 -8.61
C TYR A 235 -11.24 -1.80 -7.69
N VAL A 236 -12.00 -2.87 -7.97
CA VAL A 236 -13.13 -3.31 -7.15
C VAL A 236 -12.68 -3.56 -5.71
N TRP A 237 -11.56 -4.26 -5.53
CA TRP A 237 -11.07 -4.61 -4.21
C TRP A 237 -10.37 -3.47 -3.49
N SER A 238 -9.79 -2.49 -4.20
CA SER A 238 -9.19 -1.32 -3.58
C SER A 238 -10.21 -0.27 -3.17
N PHE A 239 -11.19 0.04 -4.03
CA PHE A 239 -12.22 1.05 -3.76
C PHE A 239 -13.38 0.47 -2.93
N GLY A 240 -13.76 -0.78 -3.21
CA GLY A 240 -14.92 -1.43 -2.63
C GLY A 240 -14.62 -2.40 -1.49
N GLY A 241 -13.38 -2.89 -1.36
CA GLY A 241 -13.05 -3.98 -0.44
C GLY A 241 -13.21 -3.64 1.05
N GLY A 242 -13.05 -2.36 1.41
CA GLY A 242 -13.25 -1.88 2.78
C GLY A 242 -14.66 -1.34 3.06
N LEU A 243 -15.51 -1.21 2.03
CA LEU A 243 -16.85 -0.67 2.22
C LEU A 243 -17.62 -1.54 3.21
N LYS A 244 -18.50 -0.89 3.99
CA LYS A 244 -19.45 -1.61 4.85
C LYS A 244 -20.25 -2.57 3.97
N ARG A 245 -20.18 -3.85 4.31
CA ARG A 245 -20.92 -4.90 3.60
C ARG A 245 -22.22 -5.19 4.32
N GLU A 246 -23.22 -5.57 3.53
CA GLU A 246 -24.38 -6.29 4.05
C GLU A 246 -23.86 -7.62 4.61
N ASP A 247 -23.97 -7.85 5.91
CA ASP A 247 -23.87 -9.20 6.45
C ASP A 247 -25.13 -9.94 5.94
N ASN A 248 -24.97 -10.76 4.91
CA ASN A 248 -26.02 -11.65 4.42
C ASN A 248 -26.27 -12.75 5.47
N PHE A 249 -26.93 -12.40 6.58
CA PHE A 249 -27.55 -13.37 7.47
C PHE A 249 -28.79 -13.95 6.78
N GLU A 250 -28.59 -14.76 5.74
CA GLU A 250 -29.72 -15.38 5.04
C GLU A 250 -30.36 -16.55 5.80
N ASP A 251 -29.82 -17.03 6.94
CA ASP A 251 -30.24 -18.37 7.44
C ASP A 251 -30.61 -18.58 8.93
N ASP A 252 -30.83 -17.55 9.77
CA ASP A 252 -31.27 -17.79 11.17
C ASP A 252 -32.69 -17.34 11.53
N ASN A 253 -33.45 -16.77 10.58
CA ASN A 253 -34.84 -16.34 10.83
C ASN A 253 -35.91 -17.37 10.45
N LEU A 254 -35.62 -18.66 10.56
CA LEU A 254 -36.64 -19.72 10.48
C LEU A 254 -37.57 -19.79 11.71
N ILE A 255 -37.33 -19.02 12.78
CA ILE A 255 -38.10 -19.15 14.03
C ILE A 255 -39.03 -17.99 14.38
N ASN A 256 -38.87 -16.76 13.86
CA ASN A 256 -39.77 -15.66 14.27
C ASN A 256 -40.38 -14.88 13.09
N GLN A 257 -41.34 -15.51 12.41
CA GLN A 257 -42.37 -14.75 11.70
C GLN A 257 -43.21 -13.97 12.73
N LYS A 258 -42.88 -12.70 13.00
CA LYS A 258 -43.85 -11.60 13.21
C LYS A 258 -43.30 -10.22 13.62
N GLU A 259 -42.00 -10.00 13.73
CA GLU A 259 -41.48 -8.63 13.89
C GLU A 259 -40.59 -8.26 12.70
N GLN A 260 -41.12 -7.43 11.81
CA GLN A 260 -40.33 -6.72 10.81
C GLN A 260 -39.44 -5.71 11.56
N ILE A 261 -38.33 -6.18 12.11
CA ILE A 261 -37.19 -5.31 12.39
C ILE A 261 -36.72 -4.84 11.02
N LYS A 262 -36.96 -3.56 10.70
CA LYS A 262 -36.24 -2.87 9.63
C LYS A 262 -34.77 -2.86 10.03
N VAL A 263 -34.06 -3.94 9.72
CA VAL A 263 -32.61 -3.92 9.69
C VAL A 263 -32.28 -2.91 8.61
N ASP A 264 -31.72 -1.77 9.02
CA ASP A 264 -31.24 -0.72 8.12
C ASP A 264 -30.14 -1.36 7.25
N ARG A 265 -30.53 -1.85 6.06
CA ARG A 265 -29.62 -2.49 5.12
C ARG A 265 -28.80 -1.37 4.49
N ASP A 266 -27.48 -1.47 4.59
CA ASP A 266 -26.57 -0.50 3.99
C ASP A 266 -26.38 -0.85 2.51
N PRO A 267 -27.02 -0.13 1.56
CA PRO A 267 -26.99 -0.48 0.13
C PRO A 267 -25.63 -0.19 -0.52
N THR A 268 -24.64 0.28 0.24
CA THR A 268 -23.35 0.77 -0.24
C THR A 268 -22.65 -0.18 -1.21
N THR A 269 -22.65 -1.50 -0.95
CA THR A 269 -22.02 -2.47 -1.85
C THR A 269 -22.78 -2.67 -3.16
N GLN A 270 -24.10 -2.57 -3.14
CA GLN A 270 -24.95 -2.66 -4.34
C GLN A 270 -24.82 -1.40 -5.19
N GLU A 271 -24.80 -0.23 -4.55
CA GLU A 271 -24.54 1.05 -5.21
C GLU A 271 -23.14 1.07 -5.84
N PHE A 272 -22.13 0.55 -5.15
CA PHE A 272 -20.77 0.42 -5.68
C PHE A 272 -20.71 -0.55 -6.87
N ASP A 273 -21.38 -1.70 -6.80
CA ASP A 273 -21.46 -2.65 -7.93
C ASP A 273 -22.04 -1.97 -9.18
N ALA A 274 -23.19 -1.31 -9.04
CA ALA A 274 -23.83 -0.58 -10.13
C ALA A 274 -22.93 0.53 -10.69
N PHE A 275 -22.25 1.28 -9.81
CA PHE A 275 -21.29 2.30 -10.20
C PHE A 275 -20.12 1.73 -11.01
N VAL A 276 -19.49 0.64 -10.57
CA VAL A 276 -18.37 0.04 -11.29
C VAL A 276 -18.83 -0.44 -12.67
N ARG A 277 -19.98 -1.11 -12.74
CA ARG A 277 -20.57 -1.55 -14.01
C ARG A 277 -20.82 -0.36 -14.93
N ASP A 278 -21.44 0.72 -14.46
CA ASP A 278 -21.67 1.93 -15.25
C ASP A 278 -20.37 2.57 -15.76
N VAL A 279 -19.38 2.75 -14.88
CA VAL A 279 -18.09 3.36 -15.22
C VAL A 279 -17.41 2.61 -16.35
N PHE A 280 -17.32 1.28 -16.28
CA PHE A 280 -16.64 0.49 -17.31
C PHE A 280 -17.53 0.15 -18.50
N ASN A 281 -18.87 0.16 -18.37
CA ASN A 281 -19.79 0.07 -19.51
C ASN A 281 -19.82 1.33 -20.36
N SER A 282 -19.56 2.50 -19.77
CA SER A 282 -19.52 3.78 -20.49
C SER A 282 -18.47 3.83 -21.62
N ASN A 283 -17.50 2.93 -21.61
CA ASN A 283 -16.52 2.76 -22.67
C ASN A 283 -16.66 1.36 -23.29
N VAL A 284 -17.06 1.29 -24.56
CA VAL A 284 -17.25 0.02 -25.29
C VAL A 284 -15.97 -0.83 -25.32
N ASN A 285 -14.80 -0.20 -25.29
CA ASN A 285 -13.52 -0.91 -25.23
C ASN A 285 -13.30 -1.61 -23.89
N TYR A 286 -14.05 -1.28 -22.85
CA TYR A 286 -13.89 -1.80 -21.49
C TYR A 286 -15.06 -2.72 -21.10
N ALA A 287 -16.27 -2.41 -21.56
CA ALA A 287 -17.51 -3.13 -21.24
C ALA A 287 -17.42 -4.66 -21.40
N VAL A 288 -16.81 -5.14 -22.49
CA VAL A 288 -16.68 -6.58 -22.80
C VAL A 288 -15.76 -7.35 -21.83
N TYR A 289 -15.05 -6.62 -20.97
CA TYR A 289 -14.11 -7.16 -19.99
C TYR A 289 -14.65 -7.12 -18.56
N LEU A 290 -15.92 -6.77 -18.35
CA LEU A 290 -16.59 -6.92 -17.06
C LEU A 290 -16.92 -8.39 -16.76
N PRO A 291 -17.08 -8.76 -15.48
CA PRO A 291 -17.66 -10.04 -15.11
C PRO A 291 -19.15 -10.11 -15.50
N PRO A 292 -19.70 -11.33 -15.60
CA PRO A 292 -21.13 -11.52 -15.88
C PRO A 292 -22.04 -10.75 -14.92
N ASP A 293 -23.21 -10.36 -15.41
CA ASP A 293 -24.22 -9.61 -14.66
C ASP A 293 -25.13 -10.51 -13.79
N ALA A 294 -24.69 -11.75 -13.53
CA ALA A 294 -25.48 -12.73 -12.79
C ALA A 294 -25.35 -12.61 -11.27
N ARG A 295 -24.24 -12.01 -10.79
CA ARG A 295 -23.88 -11.84 -9.37
C ARG A 295 -23.15 -10.51 -9.18
N MET A 296 -22.92 -10.11 -7.94
CA MET A 296 -22.16 -8.89 -7.67
C MET A 296 -20.71 -9.04 -8.13
N ILE A 297 -20.07 -7.94 -8.47
CA ILE A 297 -18.68 -7.92 -8.95
C ILE A 297 -17.69 -8.49 -7.92
N PHE A 298 -18.04 -8.43 -6.63
CA PHE A 298 -17.27 -9.02 -5.53
C PHE A 298 -17.29 -10.55 -5.49
N ASP A 299 -18.25 -11.18 -6.17
CA ASP A 299 -18.41 -12.63 -6.21
C ASP A 299 -17.49 -13.32 -7.22
N TYR A 300 -16.74 -12.52 -7.99
CA TYR A 300 -15.81 -13.02 -9.00
C TYR A 300 -14.34 -12.80 -8.62
N MET A 301 -13.53 -13.78 -8.99
CA MET A 301 -12.06 -13.77 -8.99
C MET A 301 -11.52 -13.88 -10.41
N ILE A 302 -10.26 -13.53 -10.63
CA ILE A 302 -9.59 -13.69 -11.93
C ILE A 302 -8.70 -14.92 -11.93
N ASP A 303 -8.97 -15.85 -12.85
CA ASP A 303 -8.08 -16.97 -13.10
C ASP A 303 -6.90 -16.50 -13.96
N LEU A 304 -5.68 -16.62 -13.45
CA LEU A 304 -4.46 -16.18 -14.15
C LEU A 304 -4.05 -17.10 -15.31
N ASN A 305 -4.65 -18.29 -15.41
CA ASN A 305 -4.42 -19.19 -16.53
C ASN A 305 -5.24 -18.79 -17.75
N THR A 306 -6.48 -18.34 -17.55
CA THR A 306 -7.42 -18.00 -18.64
C THR A 306 -7.67 -16.50 -18.78
N PHE A 307 -7.34 -15.73 -17.75
CA PHE A 307 -7.74 -14.33 -17.54
C PHE A 307 -9.25 -14.12 -17.57
N LEU A 308 -10.05 -15.13 -17.26
CA LEU A 308 -11.50 -15.00 -17.16
C LEU A 308 -11.93 -14.86 -15.69
N TYR A 309 -13.13 -14.32 -15.51
CA TYR A 309 -13.75 -14.26 -14.20
C TYR A 309 -14.37 -15.60 -13.84
N HIS A 310 -14.09 -16.06 -12.63
CA HIS A 310 -14.67 -17.26 -12.03
C HIS A 310 -15.29 -16.90 -10.69
N GLU A 311 -16.37 -17.57 -10.32
CA GLU A 311 -17.01 -17.31 -9.03
C GLU A 311 -16.17 -17.89 -7.88
N TRP A 312 -16.03 -17.13 -6.78
CA TRP A 312 -15.29 -17.58 -5.60
C TRP A 312 -15.82 -18.90 -5.03
N GLU A 313 -17.13 -19.15 -5.16
CA GLU A 313 -17.79 -20.39 -4.73
C GLU A 313 -17.16 -21.64 -5.36
N THR A 314 -16.64 -21.54 -6.59
CA THR A 314 -15.98 -22.66 -7.27
C THR A 314 -14.65 -23.08 -6.63
N LEU A 315 -14.04 -22.20 -5.84
CA LEU A 315 -12.80 -22.46 -5.12
C LEU A 315 -13.02 -23.06 -3.74
N VAL A 316 -14.25 -23.06 -3.22
CA VAL A 316 -14.55 -23.62 -1.90
C VAL A 316 -14.43 -25.15 -1.97
N PRO A 317 -13.58 -25.78 -1.14
CA PRO A 317 -13.44 -27.22 -1.11
C PRO A 317 -14.78 -27.90 -0.82
N LYS A 318 -15.13 -28.92 -1.61
CA LYS A 318 -16.34 -29.70 -1.37
C LYS A 318 -16.24 -30.44 -0.02
N THR A 319 -17.38 -30.61 0.65
CA THR A 319 -17.51 -31.24 1.97
C THR A 319 -16.81 -32.60 2.07
N ASP A 320 -16.85 -33.41 1.01
CA ASP A 320 -16.21 -34.73 0.96
C ASP A 320 -14.67 -34.68 1.08
N VAL A 321 -14.05 -33.56 0.70
CA VAL A 321 -12.60 -33.33 0.82
C VAL A 321 -12.25 -32.88 2.23
N LEU A 322 -13.09 -32.04 2.84
CA LEU A 322 -12.91 -31.54 4.21
C LEU A 322 -12.99 -32.66 5.25
N ILE A 323 -13.94 -33.60 5.08
CA ILE A 323 -14.10 -34.76 5.97
C ILE A 323 -12.87 -35.66 5.96
N LYS A 324 -12.13 -35.70 4.84
CA LYS A 324 -10.94 -36.55 4.68
C LYS A 324 -9.65 -35.89 5.17
N SER A 325 -9.63 -34.57 5.35
CA SER A 325 -8.44 -33.85 5.80
C SER A 325 -8.45 -33.65 7.31
N GLU A 326 -7.48 -34.24 7.99
CA GLU A 326 -7.30 -34.09 9.45
C GLU A 326 -6.94 -32.65 9.85
N HIS A 327 -6.38 -31.85 8.92
CA HIS A 327 -5.87 -30.50 9.18
C HIS A 327 -6.91 -29.37 9.01
N LEU A 328 -8.04 -29.60 8.32
CA LEU A 328 -9.10 -28.59 8.12
C LEU A 328 -10.24 -28.71 9.14
N GLN A 329 -10.11 -29.57 10.16
CA GLN A 329 -11.16 -29.78 11.16
C GLN A 329 -11.49 -28.54 11.99
N ASN A 330 -10.60 -27.54 12.05
CA ASN A 330 -10.75 -26.37 12.92
C ASN A 330 -11.37 -25.13 12.25
N VAL A 331 -11.45 -25.07 10.91
CA VAL A 331 -12.05 -23.95 10.18
C VAL A 331 -12.76 -24.48 8.94
N ILE A 332 -14.08 -24.28 8.86
CA ILE A 332 -14.87 -24.58 7.66
C ILE A 332 -14.56 -23.49 6.62
N PRO A 333 -13.96 -23.80 5.47
CA PRO A 333 -13.67 -22.78 4.46
C PRO A 333 -14.98 -22.31 3.83
N THR A 334 -15.39 -21.08 4.15
CA THR A 334 -16.49 -20.38 3.47
C THR A 334 -15.95 -19.63 2.25
N VAL A 335 -16.86 -19.17 1.38
CA VAL A 335 -16.52 -18.29 0.25
C VAL A 335 -15.72 -17.07 0.72
N ASP A 336 -16.14 -16.46 1.84
CA ASP A 336 -15.45 -15.30 2.41
C ASP A 336 -14.07 -15.63 2.94
N ILE A 337 -13.90 -16.77 3.62
CA ILE A 337 -12.56 -17.20 4.07
C ILE A 337 -11.62 -17.34 2.88
N VAL A 338 -12.06 -18.00 1.79
CA VAL A 338 -11.23 -18.16 0.58
C VAL A 338 -10.86 -16.80 -0.02
N ARG A 339 -11.88 -15.95 -0.21
CA ARG A 339 -11.77 -14.61 -0.81
C ARG A 339 -10.83 -13.69 -0.03
N TYR A 340 -11.04 -13.55 1.28
CA TYR A 340 -10.22 -12.68 2.12
C TYR A 340 -8.82 -13.26 2.33
N SER A 341 -8.68 -14.58 2.47
CA SER A 341 -7.35 -15.22 2.57
C SER A 341 -6.51 -14.94 1.32
N PHE A 342 -7.11 -15.02 0.13
CA PHE A 342 -6.43 -14.67 -1.11
C PHE A 342 -5.96 -13.20 -1.11
N LEU A 343 -6.84 -12.26 -0.78
CA LEU A 343 -6.52 -10.82 -0.81
C LEU A 343 -5.46 -10.44 0.23
N ILE A 344 -5.55 -11.03 1.42
CA ILE A 344 -4.56 -10.87 2.48
C ILE A 344 -3.21 -11.39 2.00
N ALA A 345 -3.16 -12.61 1.49
CA ALA A 345 -1.93 -13.20 0.96
C ALA A 345 -1.34 -12.34 -0.16
N ALA A 346 -2.17 -11.85 -1.08
CA ALA A 346 -1.74 -11.00 -2.19
C ALA A 346 -1.02 -9.73 -1.71
N ILE A 347 -1.60 -9.01 -0.76
CA ILE A 347 -0.98 -7.77 -0.25
C ILE A 347 0.22 -8.06 0.66
N LEU A 348 0.18 -9.14 1.45
CA LEU A 348 1.29 -9.52 2.35
C LEU A 348 2.58 -9.91 1.61
N ILE A 349 2.50 -10.34 0.35
CA ILE A 349 3.68 -10.57 -0.51
C ILE A 349 4.56 -9.31 -0.58
N HIS A 350 3.96 -8.12 -0.52
CA HIS A 350 4.66 -6.83 -0.56
C HIS A 350 5.15 -6.37 0.82
N LYS A 351 5.00 -7.20 1.86
CA LYS A 351 5.33 -6.90 3.26
C LYS A 351 4.65 -5.61 3.75
N LYS A 352 3.38 -5.44 3.38
CA LYS A 352 2.56 -4.29 3.78
C LYS A 352 1.55 -4.71 4.83
N PRO A 353 1.40 -3.92 5.92
CA PRO A 353 0.39 -4.21 6.93
C PRO A 353 -1.01 -4.05 6.33
N ILE A 354 -1.94 -4.87 6.81
CA ILE A 354 -3.34 -4.89 6.39
C ILE A 354 -4.19 -4.75 7.64
N LEU A 355 -5.24 -3.94 7.56
CA LEU A 355 -6.25 -3.84 8.59
C LEU A 355 -7.52 -4.51 8.09
N LEU A 356 -7.95 -5.55 8.80
CA LEU A 356 -9.27 -6.16 8.61
C LEU A 356 -10.20 -5.57 9.65
N THR A 357 -11.34 -5.06 9.19
CA THR A 357 -12.39 -4.54 10.05
C THR A 357 -13.59 -5.47 9.98
N GLY A 358 -14.24 -5.66 11.13
CA GLY A 358 -15.43 -6.47 11.28
C GLY A 358 -16.14 -6.05 12.56
N ARG A 359 -17.37 -6.54 12.73
CA ARG A 359 -18.08 -6.42 14.01
C ARG A 359 -17.66 -7.58 14.90
N ASP A 360 -17.43 -7.30 16.17
CA ASP A 360 -17.29 -8.37 17.16
C ASP A 360 -18.64 -9.09 17.28
N PHE A 361 -18.62 -10.42 17.22
CA PHE A 361 -19.78 -11.22 17.63
C PHE A 361 -19.92 -11.09 19.14
N GLN A 362 -20.82 -10.22 19.61
CA GLN A 362 -21.23 -10.15 21.01
C GLN A 362 -22.32 -11.16 21.32
#